data_AF-A0A5K7ZKU9-F1
#
_entry.id   AF-A0A5K7ZKU9-F1
#
_cell.length_a   1.000
_cell.length_b   1.000
_cell.length_c   1.000
_cell.angle_alpha   90.00
_cell.angle_beta   90.00
_cell.angle_gamma   90.00
#
_symmetry.space_group_name_H-M   'P 1'
#
loop_
_entity.id
_entity.type
_entity.pdbx_description
1 polymer ?
#
loop_
_entity_poly.entity_id
_entity_poly.type
_entity_poly.pdbx_seq_one_letter_code
_entity_poly.pdbx_strand_id
1 'polypeptide(L)' 'MIRTQIYLTEKQRNELATMAKSYGKKQSELIRDAIDKLIEQAGKSHREMVLREVAGIWKNRTDLPDFGSIRSEWDRGE' A
#
# COMPACT_ATOMS: atom_id res chain seq x y z
N MET A 1 2.50 18.76 9.18
CA MET A 1 3.62 17.81 9.44
C MET A 1 3.90 17.81 10.93
N ILE A 2 4.07 16.64 11.54
CA ILE A 2 4.51 16.51 12.93
C ILE A 2 6.03 16.28 12.92
N ARG A 3 6.78 17.00 13.76
CA ARG A 3 8.24 16.83 13.85
C ARG A 3 8.55 15.55 14.62
N THR A 4 9.25 14.64 13.96
CA THR A 4 9.70 13.38 14.55
C THR A 4 11.22 13.31 14.52
N GLN A 5 11.83 12.92 15.64
CA GLN A 5 13.25 12.61 15.72
C GLN A 5 13.44 11.10 15.52
N ILE A 6 14.42 10.72 14.70
CA ILE A 6 14.76 9.33 14.44
C ILE A 6 16.27 9.15 14.60
N TYR A 7 16.67 7.98 15.10
CA TYR A 7 18.07 7.60 15.16
C TYR A 7 18.45 6.91 13.85
N LEU A 8 19.56 7.35 13.26
CA LEU A 8 20.16 6.75 12.08
C LEU A 8 21.61 6.43 12.40
N THR A 9 22.11 5.33 11.84
CA THR A 9 23.55 5.08 11.81
C THR A 9 24.24 6.18 11.00
N GLU A 10 25.52 6.41 11.27
CA GLU A 10 26.32 7.38 10.51
C GLU A 10 26.31 7.06 9.01
N LYS A 11 26.44 5.77 8.66
CA LYS A 11 26.34 5.31 7.26
C LYS A 11 25.00 5.70 6.63
N GLN A 12 23.87 5.41 7.29
CA GLN A 12 22.55 5.77 6.77
C GLN A 12 22.38 7.28 6.56
N ARG A 13 22.88 8.10 7.51
CA ARG A 13 22.83 9.56 7.39
C ARG A 13 23.66 10.05 6.20
N ASN A 14 24.85 9.50 6.01
CA ASN A 14 25.74 9.89 4.91
C ASN A 14 25.15 9.51 3.55
N GLU A 15 24.65 8.27 3.43
CA GLU A 15 23.96 7.81 2.21
C GLU A 15 22.73 8.66 1.89
N LEU A 16 21.92 8.99 2.91
CA LEU A 16 20.75 9.86 2.73
C LEU A 16 21.14 11.26 2.25
N ALA A 17 22.23 11.82 2.77
CA ALA A 17 22.75 13.11 2.34
C ALA A 17 23.23 13.08 0.89
N THR A 18 23.92 12.01 0.48
CA THR A 18 24.36 11.79 -0.90
C THR A 18 23.16 11.68 -1.84
N MET A 19 22.18 10.85 -1.50
CA MET A 19 20.96 10.71 -2.29
C MET A 19 20.20 12.05 -2.41
N ALA A 20 20.03 12.78 -1.29
CA ALA A 20 19.36 14.08 -1.29
C ALA A 20 19.98 15.06 -2.28
N LYS A 21 21.33 15.12 -2.33
CA LYS A 21 22.06 15.94 -3.29
C LYS A 21 21.82 15.47 -4.73
N SER A 22 21.93 14.17 -5.00
CA SER A 22 21.73 13.62 -6.35
C SER A 22 20.31 13.83 -6.88
N TYR A 23 19.30 13.77 -6.01
CA TYR A 23 17.90 13.98 -6.38
C TYR A 23 17.46 15.45 -6.31
N GLY A 24 18.32 16.38 -5.86
CA GLY A 24 17.95 17.78 -5.66
C GLY A 24 16.85 17.99 -4.61
N LYS A 25 16.71 17.07 -3.66
CA LYS A 25 15.65 17.05 -2.63
C LYS A 25 16.21 17.29 -1.24
N LYS A 26 15.37 17.68 -0.29
CA LYS A 26 15.74 17.67 1.14
C LYS A 26 15.76 16.24 1.67
N GLN A 27 16.64 15.95 2.63
CA GLN A 27 16.68 14.64 3.30
C GLN A 27 15.32 14.27 3.93
N SER A 28 14.62 15.25 4.50
CA SER A 28 13.28 15.05 5.06
C SER A 28 12.21 14.78 4.01
N GLU A 29 12.38 15.22 2.76
CA GLU A 29 11.49 14.84 1.65
C GLU A 29 11.74 13.39 1.26
N LEU A 30 13.01 12.98 1.10
CA LEU A 30 13.34 11.59 0.79
C LEU A 30 12.88 10.60 1.86
N ILE A 31 13.05 10.94 3.15
CA ILE A 31 12.56 10.09 4.25
C ILE A 31 11.04 9.91 4.16
N ARG A 32 10.31 10.99 3.88
CA ARG A 32 8.84 10.94 3.75
C ARG A 32 8.42 10.11 2.55
N ASP A 33 8.99 10.36 1.37
CA ASP A 33 8.71 9.60 0.15
C ASP A 33 8.97 8.10 0.36
N ALA A 34 10.02 7.74 1.11
CA ALA A 34 10.33 6.35 1.43
C ALA A 34 9.31 5.73 2.40
N ILE A 35 8.89 6.47 3.44
CA ILE A 35 7.87 6.02 4.39
C ILE A 35 6.52 5.84 3.69
N ASP A 36 6.11 6.79 2.85
CA ASP A 36 4.84 6.71 2.11
C ASP A 36 4.81 5.48 1.20
N LYS A 37 5.90 5.21 0.47
CA LYS A 37 6.04 3.99 -0.34
C LYS A 37 5.96 2.72 0.50
N LEU A 38 6.61 2.70 1.66
CA LEU A 38 6.58 1.54 2.55
C LEU A 38 5.17 1.27 3.09
N ILE A 39 4.45 2.33 3.49
CA ILE A 39 3.05 2.23 3.96
C ILE A 39 2.15 1.71 2.83
N GLU A 40 2.29 2.25 1.62
CA GLU A 40 1.50 1.81 0.47
C GLU A 40 1.74 0.33 0.15
N GLN A 41 3.01 -0.10 0.14
CA GLN A 41 3.39 -1.50 -0.08
C GLN A 41 2.85 -2.42 1.01
N ALA A 42 2.95 -2.03 2.28
CA ALA A 42 2.40 -2.79 3.40
C ALA A 42 0.87 -2.90 3.30
N GLY A 43 0.18 -1.82 2.95
CA GLY A 43 -1.27 -1.81 2.76
C GLY A 43 -1.74 -2.70 1.61
N LYS A 44 -1.04 -2.70 0.47
CA LYS A 44 -1.33 -3.60 -0.66
C LYS A 44 -1.13 -5.07 -0.27
N SER A 45 -0.01 -5.39 0.37
CA SER A 45 0.28 -6.74 0.86
C SER A 45 -0.78 -7.23 1.86
N HIS A 46 -1.19 -6.37 2.79
CA HIS A 46 -2.25 -6.70 3.75
C HIS A 46 -3.60 -6.93 3.06
N ARG A 47 -3.99 -6.08 2.12
CA ARG A 47 -5.23 -6.25 1.35
C ARG A 47 -5.22 -7.56 0.55
N GLU A 48 -4.11 -7.88 -0.11
CA GLU A 48 -3.97 -9.14 -0.84
C GLU A 48 -3.99 -10.37 0.08
N MET A 49 -3.39 -10.27 1.26
CA MET A 49 -3.42 -11.31 2.28
C MET A 49 -4.86 -11.56 2.74
N VAL A 50 -5.58 -10.52 3.15
CA VAL A 50 -6.98 -10.63 3.58
C VAL A 50 -7.85 -11.20 2.45
N LEU A 51 -7.71 -10.69 1.23
CA LEU A 51 -8.46 -11.20 0.07
C LEU A 51 -8.18 -12.69 -0.20
N ARG A 52 -6.93 -13.15 -0.01
CA ARG A 52 -6.59 -14.57 -0.11
C ARG A 52 -7.19 -15.41 1.00
N GLU A 53 -7.19 -14.92 2.24
CA GLU A 53 -7.80 -15.63 3.38
C GLU A 53 -9.32 -15.74 3.25
N VAL A 54 -9.99 -14.71 2.72
CA VAL A 54 -11.45 -14.73 2.54
C VAL A 54 -11.89 -15.30 1.20
N ALA A 55 -10.95 -15.56 0.28
CA ALA A 55 -11.26 -16.13 -1.02
C ALA A 55 -11.89 -17.51 -0.86
N GLY A 56 -13.11 -17.66 -1.36
CA GLY A 56 -13.83 -18.93 -1.35
C GLY A 56 -14.69 -19.20 -0.12
N ILE A 57 -14.74 -18.31 0.88
CA ILE A 57 -15.65 -18.42 2.05
C ILE A 57 -17.11 -18.60 1.60
N TRP A 58 -17.49 -17.98 0.48
CA TRP A 58 -18.86 -17.96 -0.04
C TRP A 58 -19.07 -18.98 -1.17
N LYS A 59 -18.03 -19.75 -1.57
CA LYS A 59 -18.04 -20.59 -2.78
C LYS A 59 -19.02 -21.76 -2.71
N ASN A 60 -19.24 -22.32 -1.53
CA ASN A 60 -20.08 -23.50 -1.32
C ASN A 60 -21.34 -23.20 -0.50
N ARG A 61 -21.65 -21.91 -0.30
CA ARG A 61 -22.84 -21.48 0.42
C ARG A 61 -24.02 -21.47 -0.55
N THR A 62 -25.06 -22.23 -0.21
CA THR A 62 -26.28 -22.38 -1.02
C THR A 62 -27.39 -21.41 -0.60
N ASP A 63 -27.17 -20.65 0.47
CA ASP A 63 -28.11 -19.69 1.05
C ASP A 63 -27.94 -18.25 0.51
N LEU A 64 -27.04 -18.08 -0.46
CA LEU A 64 -26.68 -16.78 -1.01
C LEU A 64 -27.37 -16.52 -2.35
N PRO A 65 -27.65 -15.25 -2.68
CA PRO A 65 -28.20 -14.89 -3.97
C PRO A 65 -27.19 -15.16 -5.10
N ASP A 66 -27.70 -15.34 -6.31
CA ASP A 66 -26.84 -15.46 -7.49
C ASP A 66 -26.14 -14.13 -7.80
N PHE A 67 -24.87 -14.06 -7.38
CA PHE A 67 -24.02 -12.90 -7.61
C PHE A 67 -23.74 -12.64 -9.09
N GLY A 68 -23.84 -13.65 -9.96
CA GLY A 68 -23.69 -13.49 -11.41
C GLY A 68 -24.80 -12.61 -11.97
N SER A 69 -26.04 -12.98 -11.68
CA SER A 69 -27.23 -12.21 -12.08
C SER A 69 -27.21 -10.78 -11.56
N ILE A 70 -26.92 -10.58 -10.27
CA ILE A 70 -26.83 -9.22 -9.66
C ILE A 70 -25.74 -8.38 -10.33
N ARG A 71 -24.60 -8.98 -10.70
CA ARG A 71 -23.50 -8.26 -11.34
C ARG A 71 -23.84 -7.85 -12.76
N SER A 72 -24.54 -8.70 -13.50
CA SER A 72 -24.99 -8.41 -14.86
C SER A 72 -26.08 -7.33 -14.93
N GLU A 73 -26.86 -7.12 -13.86
CA GLU A 73 -27.79 -5.98 -13.76
C GLU A 73 -27.08 -4.62 -13.76
N TRP A 74 -25.80 -4.60 -13.36
CA TRP A 74 -24.97 -3.39 -13.32
C TRP A 74 -24.10 -3.22 -14.57
N ASP A 75 -24.10 -4.21 -15.47
CA ASP A 75 -23.50 -4.08 -16.79
C ASP A 75 -24.37 -3.12 -17.59
N ARG A 76 -24.08 -1.82 -17.45
CA ARG A 76 -24.57 -0.80 -18.36
C ARG A 76 -23.86 -1.03 -19.70
N GLY A 77 -24.51 -1.80 -20.58
CA GLY A 77 -24.17 -1.87 -21.99
C GLY A 77 -24.17 -0.49 -22.64
N GLU A 78 -23.35 -0.34 -23.68
CA GLU A 78 -23.33 0.82 -24.59
C GLU A 78 -24.72 1.14 -25.18
#